data_AF-Q2W837-F1
#
_entry.id   AF-Q2W837-F1
#
_cell.length_a   1.000
_cell.length_b   1.000
_cell.length_c   1.000
_cell.angle_alpha   90.00
_cell.angle_beta   90.00
_cell.angle_gamma   90.00
#
_symmetry.space_group_name_H-M   'P 1'
#
loop_
_entity.id
_entity.type
_entity.pdbx_description
1 polymer ?
#
loop_
_entity_poly.entity_id
_entity_poly.type
_entity_poly.pdbx_seq_one_letter_code
_entity_poly.pdbx_strand_id
1 'polypeptide(L)'
;MTLQTELAAAIAKVTADSTLLHKVVHGPAGGTECQVVTEGGPVKTVARAIADIDTRLQSSLETLDQKVAAAAASAGIAVQSADAAGTSKAATAANAQAARLSETNAAASASSASGNAAAANASVVAAQASRQASENAAAQAEQARTATVAAKVVATQAAIDAAASASAANASSVVAGASEAAARSSAEAADLSEQRTAAASALVVAAEASATASAAQARASENAAAASASVAAQAETDGAFWAGQAESFAVAAEAAAAIVADATGLDLQTLIVSARRGSDYRTLGIELF
;
A
#
# COMPACT_ATOMS: atom_id res chain seq x y z
N MET A 1 -45.02 164.09 71.77
CA MET A 1 -44.17 163.74 70.61
C MET A 1 -44.44 164.77 69.53
N THR A 2 -43.42 165.43 68.97
CA THR A 2 -43.60 166.36 67.84
C THR A 2 -43.20 165.65 66.55
N LEU A 3 -43.72 166.12 65.40
CA LEU A 3 -43.35 165.60 64.07
C LEU A 3 -41.82 165.58 63.83
N GLN A 4 -41.09 166.52 64.43
CA GLN A 4 -39.63 166.56 64.34
C GLN A 4 -38.96 165.42 65.12
N THR A 5 -39.50 165.05 66.29
CA THR A 5 -39.01 163.91 67.08
C THR A 5 -39.30 162.58 66.38
N GLU A 6 -40.47 162.44 65.78
CA GLU A 6 -40.85 161.23 65.03
C GLU A 6 -40.04 161.07 63.75
N LEU A 7 -39.78 162.16 63.02
CA LEU A 7 -38.91 162.16 61.85
C LEU A 7 -37.47 161.77 62.19
N ALA A 8 -36.92 162.32 63.28
CA ALA A 8 -35.56 161.98 63.72
C ALA A 8 -35.45 160.49 64.13
N ALA A 9 -36.46 159.95 64.82
CA ALA A 9 -36.51 158.54 65.18
C ALA A 9 -36.63 157.62 63.94
N ALA A 10 -37.44 158.01 62.95
CA ALA A 10 -37.57 157.29 61.69
C ALA A 10 -36.26 157.28 60.88
N ILE A 11 -35.57 158.43 60.78
CA ILE A 11 -34.27 158.54 60.10
C ILE A 11 -33.22 157.68 60.81
N ALA A 12 -33.18 157.72 62.14
CA ALA A 12 -32.26 156.89 62.92
C ALA A 12 -32.49 155.39 62.66
N LYS A 13 -33.76 154.95 62.61
CA LYS A 13 -34.13 153.58 62.29
C LYS A 13 -33.73 153.18 60.86
N VAL A 14 -34.08 154.00 59.86
CA VAL A 14 -33.71 153.75 58.45
C VAL A 14 -32.19 153.72 58.26
N THR A 15 -31.45 154.58 58.95
CA THR A 15 -29.98 154.61 58.88
C THR A 15 -29.37 153.34 59.49
N ALA A 16 -29.90 152.89 60.63
CA ALA A 16 -29.48 151.64 61.26
C ALA A 16 -29.78 150.43 60.36
N ASP A 17 -31.00 150.34 59.84
CA ASP A 17 -31.44 149.26 58.94
C ASP A 17 -30.64 149.26 57.62
N SER A 18 -30.38 150.43 57.04
CA SER A 18 -29.57 150.59 55.82
C SER A 18 -28.11 150.17 56.06
N THR A 19 -27.56 150.48 57.23
CA THR A 19 -26.21 150.05 57.61
C THR A 19 -26.14 148.52 57.79
N LEU A 20 -27.16 147.91 58.40
CA LEU A 20 -27.27 146.46 58.51
C LEU A 20 -27.38 145.80 57.12
N LEU A 21 -28.24 146.34 56.24
CA LEU A 21 -28.39 145.84 54.88
C LEU A 21 -27.08 145.97 54.09
N HIS A 22 -26.36 147.09 54.21
CA HIS A 22 -25.07 147.29 53.56
C HIS A 22 -24.05 146.24 54.03
N LYS A 23 -24.00 145.94 55.34
CA LYS A 23 -23.14 144.88 55.88
C LYS A 23 -23.54 143.49 55.37
N VAL A 24 -24.84 143.19 55.23
CA VAL A 24 -25.30 141.90 54.70
C VAL A 24 -24.92 141.75 53.22
N VAL A 25 -25.08 142.80 52.42
CA VAL A 25 -24.83 142.76 50.96
C VAL A 25 -23.34 142.83 50.62
N HIS A 26 -22.57 143.70 51.28
CA HIS A 26 -21.17 144.00 50.95
C HIS A 26 -20.15 143.49 51.98
N GLY A 27 -20.60 142.82 53.04
CA GLY A 27 -19.71 142.24 54.03
C GLY A 27 -18.86 141.08 53.47
N PRO A 28 -17.75 140.73 54.15
CA PRO A 28 -16.77 139.78 53.65
C PRO A 28 -17.27 138.33 53.64
N ALA A 29 -16.61 137.47 52.87
CA ALA A 29 -16.90 136.03 52.79
C ALA A 29 -16.34 135.21 53.98
N GLY A 30 -15.41 135.77 54.75
CA GLY A 30 -14.73 135.09 55.86
C GLY A 30 -14.40 136.03 57.02
N GLY A 31 -13.92 135.45 58.12
CA GLY A 31 -13.66 136.19 59.36
C GLY A 31 -14.91 136.46 60.20
N THR A 32 -14.76 137.28 61.24
CA THR A 32 -15.83 137.54 62.23
C THR A 32 -16.96 138.42 61.69
N GLU A 33 -16.74 139.18 60.62
CA GLU A 33 -17.74 140.07 60.00
C GLU A 33 -18.57 139.40 58.89
N CYS A 34 -18.41 138.09 58.66
CA CYS A 34 -19.18 137.35 57.66
C CYS A 34 -20.61 137.00 58.14
N GLN A 35 -20.96 137.40 59.36
CA GLN A 35 -22.29 137.32 59.95
C GLN A 35 -22.66 138.69 60.52
N VAL A 36 -23.86 139.16 60.16
CA VAL A 36 -24.42 140.42 60.64
C VAL A 36 -25.50 140.08 61.66
N VAL A 37 -25.35 140.57 62.89
CA VAL A 37 -26.37 140.39 63.93
C VAL A 37 -27.52 141.36 63.63
N THR A 38 -28.68 140.79 63.36
CA THR A 38 -29.94 141.53 63.20
C THR A 38 -30.83 141.30 64.42
N GLU A 39 -31.94 142.03 64.53
CA GLU A 39 -32.93 141.81 65.60
C GLU A 39 -33.50 140.37 65.59
N GLY A 40 -33.54 139.73 64.41
CA GLY A 40 -33.95 138.32 64.23
C GLY A 40 -32.83 137.30 64.42
N GLY A 41 -31.63 137.73 64.82
CA GLY A 41 -30.45 136.88 64.97
C GLY A 41 -29.39 137.07 63.87
N PRO A 42 -28.34 136.24 63.85
CA PRO A 42 -27.23 136.37 62.91
C PRO A 42 -27.64 135.94 61.50
N VAL A 43 -27.40 136.81 60.51
CA VAL A 43 -27.61 136.54 59.09
C VAL A 43 -26.26 136.53 58.39
N LYS A 44 -26.03 135.57 57.49
CA LYS A 44 -24.80 135.51 56.69
C LYS A 44 -24.75 136.68 55.72
N THR A 45 -23.55 137.20 55.46
CA THR A 45 -23.34 138.07 54.31
C THR A 45 -23.59 137.29 53.01
N VAL A 46 -23.96 137.99 51.94
CA VAL A 46 -24.14 137.37 50.61
C VAL A 46 -22.86 136.66 50.17
N ALA A 47 -21.71 137.29 50.38
CA ALA A 47 -20.41 136.71 50.06
C ALA A 47 -20.14 135.41 50.83
N ARG A 48 -20.54 135.33 52.12
CA ARG A 48 -20.41 134.10 52.92
C ARG A 48 -21.32 132.98 52.43
N ALA A 49 -22.56 133.30 52.09
CA ALA A 49 -23.51 132.31 51.58
C ALA A 49 -23.01 131.70 50.25
N ILE A 50 -22.47 132.53 49.35
CA ILE A 50 -21.87 132.07 48.10
C ILE A 50 -20.64 131.19 48.36
N ALA A 51 -19.74 131.59 49.26
CA ALA A 51 -18.55 130.80 49.61
C ALA A 51 -18.90 129.43 50.21
N ASP A 52 -19.91 129.36 51.07
CA ASP A 52 -20.40 128.09 51.63
C ASP A 52 -21.02 127.19 50.53
N ILE A 53 -21.75 127.77 49.57
CA ILE A 53 -22.31 127.03 48.42
C ILE A 53 -21.19 126.49 47.53
N ASP A 54 -20.20 127.31 47.21
CA ASP A 54 -19.06 126.92 46.37
C ASP A 54 -18.28 125.76 47.00
N THR A 55 -18.01 125.84 48.31
CA THR A 55 -17.37 124.75 49.06
C THR A 55 -18.18 123.44 48.97
N ARG A 56 -19.51 123.51 49.09
CA ARG A 56 -20.38 122.33 48.98
C ARG A 56 -20.41 121.77 47.56
N LEU A 57 -20.39 122.62 46.54
CA LEU A 57 -20.32 122.20 45.14
C LEU A 57 -19.00 121.50 44.85
N GLN A 58 -17.86 122.06 45.29
CA GLN A 58 -16.55 121.45 45.12
C GLN A 58 -16.48 120.06 45.78
N SER A 59 -16.93 119.94 47.03
CA SER A 59 -16.98 118.63 47.72
C SER A 59 -17.92 117.63 47.04
N SER A 60 -19.06 118.10 46.51
CA SER A 60 -19.99 117.24 45.75
C SER A 60 -19.40 116.76 44.42
N LEU A 61 -18.63 117.62 43.73
CA LEU A 61 -17.93 117.27 42.50
C LEU A 61 -16.82 116.25 42.77
N GLU A 62 -15.99 116.44 43.80
CA GLU A 62 -14.97 115.45 44.19
C GLU A 62 -15.59 114.09 44.53
N THR A 63 -16.73 114.09 45.24
CA THR A 63 -17.48 112.87 45.55
C THR A 63 -18.02 112.21 44.28
N LEU A 64 -18.50 113.00 43.32
CA LEU A 64 -19.00 112.51 42.04
C LEU A 64 -17.87 111.87 41.22
N ASP A 65 -16.70 112.52 41.14
CA ASP A 65 -15.52 112.00 40.45
C ASP A 65 -15.09 110.66 41.04
N GLN A 66 -15.07 110.53 42.36
CA GLN A 66 -14.77 109.26 43.03
C GLN A 66 -15.78 108.15 42.66
N LYS A 67 -17.08 108.47 42.62
CA LYS A 67 -18.12 107.51 42.22
C LYS A 67 -18.00 107.09 40.77
N VAL A 68 -17.69 108.04 39.87
CA VAL A 68 -17.48 107.75 38.44
C VAL A 68 -16.26 106.84 38.25
N ALA A 69 -15.15 107.13 38.95
CA ALA A 69 -13.97 106.28 38.93
C ALA A 69 -14.26 104.86 39.45
N ALA A 70 -14.99 104.74 40.56
CA ALA A 70 -15.39 103.44 41.12
C ALA A 70 -16.33 102.65 40.18
N ALA A 71 -17.27 103.33 39.52
CA ALA A 71 -18.15 102.73 38.54
C ALA A 71 -17.38 102.23 37.30
N ALA A 72 -16.43 103.02 36.80
CA ALA A 72 -15.56 102.63 35.68
C ALA A 72 -14.70 101.40 36.05
N ALA A 73 -14.12 101.38 37.26
CA ALA A 73 -13.37 100.23 37.75
C ALA A 73 -14.27 98.98 37.86
N SER A 74 -15.49 99.13 38.39
CA SER A 74 -16.46 98.04 38.51
C SER A 74 -16.88 97.49 37.14
N ALA A 75 -17.09 98.35 36.16
CA ALA A 75 -17.38 97.95 34.78
C ALA A 75 -16.20 97.18 34.16
N GLY A 76 -14.96 97.62 34.40
CA GLY A 76 -13.76 96.91 33.95
C GLY A 76 -13.64 95.50 34.56
N ILE A 77 -13.92 95.36 35.86
CA ILE A 77 -13.93 94.05 36.54
C ILE A 77 -15.03 93.15 35.98
N ALA A 78 -16.22 93.68 35.71
CA ALA A 78 -17.33 92.92 35.15
C ALA A 78 -16.99 92.36 33.75
N VAL A 79 -16.34 93.15 32.89
CA VAL A 79 -15.87 92.70 31.58
C VAL A 79 -14.82 91.59 31.73
N GLN A 80 -13.79 91.81 32.56
CA GLN A 80 -12.76 90.78 32.80
C GLN A 80 -13.35 89.47 33.35
N SER A 81 -14.33 89.56 34.24
CA SER A 81 -15.03 88.38 34.77
C SER A 81 -15.85 87.66 33.70
N ALA A 82 -16.47 88.39 32.77
CA ALA A 82 -17.20 87.81 31.65
C ALA A 82 -16.25 87.08 30.69
N ASP A 83 -15.09 87.68 30.38
CA ASP A 83 -14.06 87.06 29.54
C ASP A 83 -13.52 85.78 30.19
N ALA A 84 -13.18 85.82 31.49
CA ALA A 84 -12.72 84.66 32.24
C ALA A 84 -13.77 83.53 32.25
N ALA A 85 -15.05 83.86 32.41
CA ALA A 85 -16.13 82.88 32.31
C ALA A 85 -16.25 82.29 30.89
N GLY A 86 -16.04 83.10 29.85
CA GLY A 86 -15.97 82.65 28.46
C GLY A 86 -14.84 81.65 28.23
N THR A 87 -13.63 81.98 28.67
CA THR A 87 -12.47 81.07 28.59
C THR A 87 -12.70 79.77 29.36
N SER A 88 -13.28 79.83 30.56
CA SER A 88 -13.59 78.65 31.37
C SER A 88 -14.61 77.71 30.68
N LYS A 89 -15.64 78.27 30.04
CA LYS A 89 -16.60 77.49 29.23
C LYS A 89 -15.92 76.81 28.04
N ALA A 90 -15.06 77.53 27.33
CA ALA A 90 -14.31 76.98 26.21
C ALA A 90 -13.39 75.82 26.64
N ALA A 91 -12.68 75.99 27.76
CA ALA A 91 -11.84 74.94 28.33
C ALA A 91 -12.65 73.69 28.74
N THR A 92 -13.82 73.88 29.35
CA THR A 92 -14.72 72.78 29.71
C THR A 92 -15.20 72.02 28.47
N ALA A 93 -15.57 72.73 27.40
CA ALA A 93 -15.98 72.11 26.13
C ALA A 93 -14.83 71.33 25.47
N ALA A 94 -13.61 71.88 25.48
CA ALA A 94 -12.42 71.21 24.96
C ALA A 94 -12.11 69.92 25.75
N ASN A 95 -12.20 69.97 27.09
CA ASN A 95 -12.03 68.78 27.93
C ASN A 95 -13.08 67.71 27.67
N ALA A 96 -14.36 68.10 27.49
CA ALA A 96 -15.42 67.16 27.14
C ALA A 96 -15.17 66.50 25.77
N GLN A 97 -14.66 67.25 24.79
CA GLN A 97 -14.29 66.71 23.49
C GLN A 97 -13.10 65.74 23.60
N ALA A 98 -12.06 66.09 24.37
CA ALA A 98 -10.92 65.22 24.61
C ALA A 98 -11.32 63.89 25.27
N ALA A 99 -12.25 63.93 26.24
CA ALA A 99 -12.79 62.72 26.87
C ALA A 99 -13.49 61.81 25.85
N ARG A 100 -14.35 62.36 24.98
CA ARG A 100 -15.03 61.59 23.91
C ARG A 100 -14.05 60.97 22.91
N LEU A 101 -13.01 61.70 22.54
CA LEU A 101 -11.94 61.18 21.67
C LEU A 101 -11.19 60.03 22.35
N SER A 102 -10.90 60.16 23.65
CA SER A 102 -10.26 59.10 24.44
C SER A 102 -11.13 57.84 24.52
N GLU A 103 -12.44 57.97 24.74
CA GLU A 103 -13.38 56.85 24.73
C GLU A 103 -13.43 56.16 23.37
N THR A 104 -13.46 56.95 22.29
CA THR A 104 -13.44 56.43 20.91
C THR A 104 -12.16 55.64 20.63
N ASN A 105 -11.00 56.17 21.04
CA ASN A 105 -9.71 55.49 20.88
C ASN A 105 -9.63 54.20 21.72
N ALA A 106 -10.18 54.20 22.93
CA ALA A 106 -10.27 53.02 23.77
C ALA A 106 -11.15 51.92 23.14
N ALA A 107 -12.31 52.30 22.60
CA ALA A 107 -13.20 51.39 21.88
C ALA A 107 -12.53 50.80 20.63
N ALA A 108 -11.85 51.64 19.82
CA ALA A 108 -11.10 51.20 18.66
C ALA A 108 -9.99 50.20 19.04
N SER A 109 -9.25 50.49 20.12
CA SER A 109 -8.19 49.61 20.63
C SER A 109 -8.74 48.25 21.08
N ALA A 110 -9.90 48.24 21.76
CA ALA A 110 -10.58 47.01 22.15
C ALA A 110 -11.05 46.18 20.94
N SER A 111 -11.58 46.83 19.91
CA SER A 111 -11.94 46.17 18.65
C SER A 111 -10.72 45.58 17.94
N SER A 112 -9.60 46.30 17.87
CA SER A 112 -8.35 45.79 17.30
C SER A 112 -7.80 44.60 18.09
N ALA A 113 -7.85 44.64 19.42
CA ALA A 113 -7.43 43.52 20.25
C ALA A 113 -8.29 42.25 20.02
N SER A 114 -9.61 42.42 19.94
CA SER A 114 -10.53 41.32 19.61
C SER A 114 -10.26 40.74 18.21
N GLY A 115 -10.05 41.60 17.21
CA GLY A 115 -9.69 41.18 15.86
C GLY A 115 -8.36 40.39 15.81
N ASN A 116 -7.35 40.85 16.53
CA ASN A 116 -6.07 40.15 16.64
C ASN A 116 -6.21 38.78 17.33
N ALA A 117 -7.04 38.68 18.37
CA ALA A 117 -7.32 37.40 19.03
C ALA A 117 -8.03 36.42 18.08
N ALA A 118 -8.99 36.88 17.29
CA ALA A 118 -9.66 36.07 16.27
C ALA A 118 -8.68 35.59 15.18
N ALA A 119 -7.80 36.47 14.70
CA ALA A 119 -6.76 36.12 13.73
C ALA A 119 -5.76 35.10 14.29
N ALA A 120 -5.35 35.24 15.55
CA ALA A 120 -4.48 34.29 16.23
C ALA A 120 -5.15 32.91 16.37
N ASN A 121 -6.44 32.87 16.76
CA ASN A 121 -7.20 31.62 16.83
C ASN A 121 -7.32 30.94 15.47
N ALA A 122 -7.60 31.70 14.40
CA ALA A 122 -7.65 31.17 13.04
C ALA A 122 -6.29 30.58 12.60
N SER A 123 -5.18 31.22 12.98
CA SER A 123 -3.83 30.72 12.72
C SER A 123 -3.54 29.41 13.45
N VAL A 124 -3.96 29.28 14.72
CA VAL A 124 -3.83 28.02 15.48
C VAL A 124 -4.61 26.89 14.81
N VAL A 125 -5.86 27.14 14.39
CA VAL A 125 -6.69 26.15 13.68
C VAL A 125 -6.04 25.73 12.36
N ALA A 126 -5.52 26.68 11.58
CA ALA A 126 -4.81 26.38 10.34
C ALA A 126 -3.55 25.53 10.58
N ALA A 127 -2.78 25.83 11.63
CA ALA A 127 -1.61 25.06 12.00
C ALA A 127 -1.95 23.64 12.50
N GLN A 128 -3.09 23.46 13.18
CA GLN A 128 -3.59 22.13 13.56
C GLN A 128 -4.03 21.32 12.34
N ALA A 129 -4.77 21.93 11.42
CA ALA A 129 -5.19 21.27 10.17
C ALA A 129 -3.98 20.84 9.32
N SER A 130 -2.94 21.68 9.23
CA SER A 130 -1.70 21.35 8.53
C SER A 130 -0.94 20.18 9.18
N ARG A 131 -0.90 20.11 10.52
CA ARG A 131 -0.33 18.97 11.25
C ARG A 131 -1.11 17.68 10.96
N GLN A 132 -2.43 17.71 11.06
CA GLN A 132 -3.27 16.54 10.78
C GLN A 132 -3.10 16.04 9.33
N ALA A 133 -3.02 16.95 8.35
CA ALA A 133 -2.77 16.60 6.97
C ALA A 133 -1.41 15.90 6.78
N SER A 134 -0.38 16.37 7.49
CA SER A 134 0.96 15.77 7.45
C SER A 134 0.98 14.37 8.10
N GLU A 135 0.28 14.19 9.22
CA GLU A 135 0.13 12.88 9.88
C GLU A 135 -0.61 11.89 8.99
N ASN A 136 -1.69 12.32 8.33
CA ASN A 136 -2.43 11.49 7.39
C ASN A 136 -1.58 11.08 6.19
N ALA A 137 -0.77 12.00 5.65
CA ALA A 137 0.16 11.69 4.55
C ALA A 137 1.24 10.68 4.98
N ALA A 138 1.77 10.81 6.20
CA ALA A 138 2.72 9.84 6.75
C ALA A 138 2.10 8.45 6.92
N ALA A 139 0.87 8.37 7.42
CA ALA A 139 0.13 7.11 7.56
C ALA A 139 -0.12 6.43 6.21
N GLN A 140 -0.52 7.19 5.18
CA GLN A 140 -0.69 6.67 3.81
C GLN A 140 0.62 6.17 3.22
N ALA A 141 1.74 6.88 3.44
CA ALA A 141 3.05 6.43 3.00
C ALA A 141 3.46 5.10 3.65
N GLU A 142 3.16 4.91 4.94
CA GLU A 142 3.47 3.66 5.65
C GLU A 142 2.58 2.49 5.18
N GLN A 143 1.31 2.75 4.89
CA GLN A 143 0.42 1.77 4.25
C GLN A 143 0.95 1.36 2.87
N ALA A 144 1.40 2.32 2.06
CA ALA A 144 1.97 2.04 0.73
C ALA A 144 3.26 1.21 0.82
N ARG A 145 4.12 1.46 1.81
CA ARG A 145 5.31 0.62 2.09
C ARG A 145 4.91 -0.79 2.47
N THR A 146 3.95 -0.95 3.37
CA THR A 146 3.45 -2.26 3.79
C THR A 146 2.87 -3.05 2.61
N ALA A 147 2.06 -2.40 1.76
CA ALA A 147 1.52 -3.00 0.55
C ALA A 147 2.63 -3.44 -0.43
N THR A 148 3.67 -2.62 -0.59
CA THR A 148 4.85 -2.95 -1.42
C THR A 148 5.59 -4.18 -0.90
N VAL A 149 5.81 -4.26 0.42
CA VAL A 149 6.45 -5.42 1.05
C VAL A 149 5.59 -6.67 0.86
N ALA A 150 4.28 -6.58 1.07
CA ALA A 150 3.36 -7.70 0.84
C ALA A 150 3.38 -8.18 -0.62
N ALA A 151 3.37 -7.25 -1.58
CA ALA A 151 3.48 -7.58 -3.00
C ALA A 151 4.81 -8.29 -3.33
N LYS A 152 5.92 -7.86 -2.73
CA LYS A 152 7.22 -8.52 -2.88
C LYS A 152 7.23 -9.94 -2.31
N VAL A 153 6.58 -10.17 -1.17
CA VAL A 153 6.42 -11.51 -0.59
C VAL A 153 5.61 -12.42 -1.52
N VAL A 154 4.46 -11.93 -2.02
CA VAL A 154 3.63 -12.69 -2.97
C VAL A 154 4.40 -13.04 -4.25
N ALA A 155 5.14 -12.08 -4.82
CA ALA A 155 5.97 -12.32 -6.00
C ALA A 155 7.07 -13.36 -5.73
N THR A 156 7.69 -13.31 -4.54
CA THR A 156 8.70 -14.30 -4.13
C THR A 156 8.07 -15.69 -3.98
N GLN A 157 6.90 -15.80 -3.36
CA GLN A 157 6.19 -17.07 -3.22
C GLN A 157 5.81 -17.65 -4.58
N ALA A 158 5.28 -16.83 -5.50
CA ALA A 158 4.96 -17.27 -6.85
C ALA A 158 6.18 -17.81 -7.61
N ALA A 159 7.37 -17.22 -7.41
CA ALA A 159 8.61 -17.73 -7.99
C ALA A 159 9.02 -19.09 -7.40
N ILE A 160 8.84 -19.29 -6.09
CA ILE A 160 9.07 -20.57 -5.42
C ILE A 160 8.11 -21.64 -5.95
N ASP A 161 6.82 -21.33 -6.05
CA ASP A 161 5.80 -22.26 -6.55
C ASP A 161 6.05 -22.65 -8.02
N ALA A 162 6.52 -21.71 -8.84
CA ALA A 162 6.92 -21.97 -10.21
C ALA A 162 8.14 -22.90 -10.30
N ALA A 163 9.16 -22.68 -9.45
CA ALA A 163 10.34 -23.55 -9.38
C ALA A 163 9.99 -24.97 -8.89
N ALA A 164 9.10 -25.10 -7.91
CA ALA A 164 8.57 -26.38 -7.44
C ALA A 164 7.80 -27.10 -8.57
N SER A 165 6.96 -26.37 -9.30
CA SER A 165 6.20 -26.91 -10.45
C SER A 165 7.13 -27.39 -11.56
N ALA A 166 8.18 -26.63 -11.89
CA ALA A 166 9.19 -27.04 -12.86
C ALA A 166 9.94 -28.31 -12.42
N SER A 167 10.29 -28.40 -11.13
CA SER A 167 10.94 -29.58 -10.55
C SER A 167 10.03 -30.82 -10.62
N ALA A 168 8.74 -30.67 -10.34
CA ALA A 168 7.74 -31.74 -10.44
C ALA A 168 7.52 -32.20 -11.89
N ALA A 169 7.51 -31.27 -12.86
CA ALA A 169 7.44 -31.60 -14.28
C ALA A 169 8.67 -32.39 -14.74
N ASN A 170 9.87 -31.98 -14.31
CA ASN A 170 11.11 -32.70 -14.61
C ASN A 170 11.11 -34.12 -14.02
N ALA A 171 10.68 -34.27 -12.76
CA ALA A 171 10.54 -35.59 -12.14
C ALA A 171 9.55 -36.49 -12.91
N SER A 172 8.41 -35.94 -13.32
CA SER A 172 7.44 -36.66 -14.17
C SER A 172 8.03 -37.09 -15.51
N SER A 173 8.84 -36.24 -16.14
CA SER A 173 9.54 -36.58 -17.40
C SER A 173 10.54 -37.72 -17.21
N VAL A 174 11.30 -37.73 -16.11
CA VAL A 174 12.23 -38.83 -15.77
C VAL A 174 11.46 -40.13 -15.55
N VAL A 175 10.34 -40.10 -14.82
CA VAL A 175 9.49 -41.29 -14.60
C VAL A 175 8.89 -41.80 -15.90
N ALA A 176 8.43 -40.91 -16.79
CA ALA A 176 7.93 -41.28 -18.11
C ALA A 176 9.02 -41.94 -18.96
N GLY A 177 10.23 -41.37 -19.01
CA GLY A 177 11.37 -41.95 -19.72
C GLY A 177 11.80 -43.30 -19.15
N ALA A 178 11.79 -43.46 -17.82
CA ALA A 178 12.07 -44.74 -17.17
C ALA A 178 10.99 -45.79 -17.50
N SER A 179 9.73 -45.39 -17.55
CA SER A 179 8.61 -46.27 -17.92
C SER A 179 8.69 -46.69 -19.38
N GLU A 180 9.05 -45.78 -20.29
CA GLU A 180 9.29 -46.08 -21.70
C GLU A 180 10.48 -47.05 -21.87
N ALA A 181 11.58 -46.85 -21.15
CA ALA A 181 12.72 -47.76 -21.15
C ALA A 181 12.33 -49.16 -20.62
N ALA A 182 11.55 -49.23 -19.55
CA ALA A 182 11.03 -50.49 -19.01
C ALA A 182 10.08 -51.19 -20.00
N ALA A 183 9.23 -50.44 -20.70
CA ALA A 183 8.37 -50.97 -21.75
C ALA A 183 9.17 -51.52 -22.93
N ARG A 184 10.20 -50.80 -23.40
CA ARG A 184 11.12 -51.28 -24.44
C ARG A 184 11.85 -52.56 -24.01
N SER A 185 12.39 -52.59 -22.79
CA SER A 185 13.04 -53.79 -22.25
C SER A 185 12.08 -54.98 -22.14
N SER A 186 10.81 -54.74 -21.79
CA SER A 186 9.79 -55.79 -21.75
C SER A 186 9.42 -56.30 -23.14
N ALA A 187 9.35 -55.41 -24.14
CA ALA A 187 9.13 -55.79 -25.53
C ALA A 187 10.30 -56.62 -26.07
N GLU A 188 11.55 -56.19 -25.84
CA GLU A 188 12.75 -56.96 -26.21
C GLU A 188 12.76 -58.34 -25.54
N ALA A 189 12.38 -58.44 -24.27
CA ALA A 189 12.26 -59.71 -23.56
C ALA A 189 11.16 -60.62 -24.15
N ALA A 190 10.03 -60.05 -24.59
CA ALA A 190 8.98 -60.78 -25.27
C ALA A 190 9.46 -61.31 -26.64
N ASP A 191 10.11 -60.48 -27.45
CA ASP A 191 10.70 -60.88 -28.74
C ASP A 191 11.73 -62.02 -28.56
N LEU A 192 12.59 -61.93 -27.54
CA LEU A 192 13.53 -62.99 -27.16
C LEU A 192 12.80 -64.29 -26.74
N SER A 193 11.67 -64.17 -26.04
CA SER A 193 10.83 -65.31 -25.65
C SER A 193 10.17 -65.97 -26.86
N GLU A 194 9.68 -65.18 -27.82
CA GLU A 194 9.13 -65.68 -29.08
C GLU A 194 10.22 -66.39 -29.90
N GLN A 195 11.41 -65.80 -30.04
CA GLN A 195 12.56 -66.44 -30.71
C GLN A 195 12.94 -67.77 -30.06
N ARG A 196 12.97 -67.84 -28.72
CA ARG A 196 13.24 -69.09 -27.99
C ARG A 196 12.16 -70.15 -28.24
N THR A 197 10.90 -69.74 -28.28
CA THR A 197 9.77 -70.66 -28.56
C THR A 197 9.84 -71.17 -30.00
N ALA A 198 10.14 -70.31 -30.98
CA ALA A 198 10.35 -70.71 -32.37
C ALA A 198 11.54 -71.66 -32.51
N ALA A 199 12.66 -71.40 -31.81
CA ALA A 199 13.82 -72.29 -31.77
C ALA A 199 13.49 -73.65 -31.14
N ALA A 200 12.70 -73.67 -30.05
CA ALA A 200 12.25 -74.92 -29.43
C ALA A 200 11.35 -75.74 -30.38
N SER A 201 10.39 -75.08 -31.05
CA SER A 201 9.56 -75.73 -32.07
C SER A 201 10.39 -76.29 -33.22
N ALA A 202 11.40 -75.56 -33.70
CA ALA A 202 12.33 -76.05 -34.72
C ALA A 202 13.14 -77.27 -34.24
N LEU A 203 13.56 -77.30 -32.98
CA LEU A 203 14.19 -78.47 -32.36
C LEU A 203 13.26 -79.69 -32.31
N VAL A 204 11.98 -79.50 -31.98
CA VAL A 204 10.97 -80.58 -31.97
C VAL A 204 10.78 -81.14 -33.37
N VAL A 205 10.64 -80.29 -34.39
CA VAL A 205 10.55 -80.73 -35.79
C VAL A 205 11.79 -81.50 -36.21
N ALA A 206 12.99 -81.06 -35.82
CA ALA A 206 14.23 -81.79 -36.09
C ALA A 206 14.28 -83.15 -35.38
N ALA A 207 13.77 -83.24 -34.14
CA ALA A 207 13.66 -84.48 -33.40
C ALA A 207 12.63 -85.45 -34.03
N GLU A 208 11.48 -84.96 -34.48
CA GLU A 208 10.48 -85.75 -35.22
C GLU A 208 11.01 -86.27 -36.56
N ALA A 209 11.76 -85.44 -37.29
CA ALA A 209 12.45 -85.85 -38.50
C ALA A 209 13.48 -86.96 -38.22
N SER A 210 14.24 -86.84 -37.12
CA SER A 210 15.20 -87.86 -36.69
C SER A 210 14.53 -89.17 -36.24
N ALA A 211 13.39 -89.10 -35.55
CA ALA A 211 12.57 -90.25 -35.19
C ALA A 211 11.98 -90.95 -36.43
N THR A 212 11.51 -90.18 -37.42
CA THR A 212 11.00 -90.70 -38.69
C THR A 212 12.09 -91.41 -39.50
N ALA A 213 13.30 -90.84 -39.55
CA ALA A 213 14.46 -91.47 -40.17
C ALA A 213 14.82 -92.80 -39.49
N SER A 214 14.79 -92.84 -38.16
CA SER A 214 15.05 -94.06 -37.37
C SER A 214 14.00 -95.15 -37.62
N ALA A 215 12.72 -94.77 -37.74
CA ALA A 215 11.63 -95.70 -38.06
C ALA A 215 11.73 -96.26 -39.49
N ALA A 216 12.17 -95.45 -40.46
CA ALA A 216 12.44 -95.92 -41.82
C ALA A 216 13.60 -96.93 -41.85
N GLN A 217 14.65 -96.69 -41.06
CA GLN A 217 15.79 -97.61 -40.93
C GLN A 217 15.41 -98.95 -40.27
N ALA A 218 14.48 -98.92 -39.31
CA ALA A 218 13.91 -100.13 -38.71
C ALA A 218 13.12 -100.98 -39.75
N ARG A 219 12.26 -100.36 -40.56
CA ARG A 219 11.51 -101.06 -41.62
C ARG A 219 12.39 -101.65 -42.72
N ALA A 220 13.47 -100.95 -43.09
CA ALA A 220 14.46 -101.50 -44.02
C ALA A 220 15.11 -102.78 -43.47
N SER A 221 15.35 -102.83 -42.15
CA SER A 221 15.90 -103.99 -41.45
C SER A 221 14.91 -105.15 -41.39
N GLU A 222 13.63 -104.85 -41.17
CA GLU A 222 12.53 -105.83 -41.16
C GLU A 222 12.35 -106.51 -42.53
N ASN A 223 12.39 -105.75 -43.62
CA ASN A 223 12.32 -106.30 -44.98
C ASN A 223 13.52 -107.18 -45.32
N ALA A 224 14.72 -106.84 -44.84
CA ALA A 224 15.92 -107.66 -45.02
C ALA A 224 15.80 -109.01 -44.26
N ALA A 225 15.18 -109.00 -43.07
CA ALA A 225 14.92 -110.22 -42.31
C ALA A 225 13.88 -111.12 -43.00
N ALA A 226 12.81 -110.55 -43.56
CA ALA A 226 11.79 -111.30 -44.30
C ALA A 226 12.35 -111.93 -45.58
N ALA A 227 13.22 -111.22 -46.32
CA ALA A 227 13.90 -111.75 -47.50
C ALA A 227 14.86 -112.92 -47.16
N SER A 228 15.44 -112.91 -45.97
CA SER A 228 16.31 -114.01 -45.52
C SER A 228 15.51 -115.26 -45.14
N ALA A 229 14.32 -115.10 -44.58
CA ALA A 229 13.43 -116.20 -44.21
C ALA A 229 12.87 -116.96 -45.43
N SER A 230 12.56 -116.26 -46.52
CA SER A 230 12.10 -116.90 -47.76
C SER A 230 13.19 -117.68 -48.49
N VAL A 231 14.45 -117.23 -48.44
CA VAL A 231 15.60 -117.99 -48.97
C VAL A 231 15.84 -119.28 -48.18
N ALA A 232 15.62 -119.28 -46.86
CA ALA A 232 15.75 -120.48 -46.03
C ALA A 232 14.69 -121.56 -46.35
N ALA A 233 13.43 -121.16 -46.59
CA ALA A 233 12.35 -122.09 -46.90
C ALA A 233 12.52 -122.80 -48.27
N GLN A 234 13.15 -122.14 -49.24
CA GLN A 234 13.42 -122.73 -50.55
C GLN A 234 14.49 -123.84 -50.47
N ALA A 235 15.48 -123.69 -49.57
CA ALA A 235 16.57 -124.65 -49.40
C ALA A 235 16.11 -125.98 -48.75
N GLU A 236 15.10 -125.96 -47.87
CA GLU A 236 14.57 -127.18 -47.25
C GLU A 236 13.79 -128.07 -48.23
N THR A 237 13.18 -127.49 -49.26
CA THR A 237 12.36 -128.23 -50.23
C THR A 237 13.23 -129.01 -51.22
N ASP A 238 14.35 -128.43 -51.65
CA ASP A 238 15.28 -129.07 -52.59
C ASP A 238 16.06 -130.23 -51.93
N GLY A 239 16.30 -130.17 -50.62
CA GLY A 239 16.96 -131.24 -49.86
C GLY A 239 16.16 -132.55 -49.77
N ALA A 240 14.83 -132.47 -49.71
CA ALA A 240 13.96 -133.64 -49.61
C ALA A 240 13.84 -134.43 -50.93
N PHE A 241 13.98 -133.75 -52.07
CA PHE A 241 13.88 -134.38 -53.40
C PHE A 241 15.08 -135.27 -53.73
N TRP A 242 16.30 -134.83 -53.42
CA TRP A 242 17.52 -135.59 -53.73
C TRP A 242 17.74 -136.82 -52.83
N ALA A 243 17.21 -136.81 -51.61
CA ALA A 243 17.35 -137.93 -50.67
C ALA A 243 16.58 -139.20 -51.11
N GLY A 244 15.37 -139.05 -51.68
CA GLY A 244 14.56 -140.20 -52.12
C GLY A 244 15.08 -140.87 -53.40
N GLN A 245 15.87 -140.17 -54.21
CA GLN A 245 16.38 -140.72 -55.47
C GLN A 245 17.59 -141.63 -55.26
N ALA A 246 18.37 -141.40 -54.20
CA ALA A 246 19.55 -142.19 -53.83
C ALA A 246 19.23 -143.61 -53.35
N GLU A 247 18.09 -143.83 -52.66
CA GLU A 247 17.68 -145.17 -52.19
C GLU A 247 17.28 -146.13 -53.32
N SER A 248 16.73 -145.62 -54.43
CA SER A 248 16.33 -146.49 -55.55
C SER A 248 17.52 -147.04 -56.37
N PHE A 249 18.66 -146.33 -56.37
CA PHE A 249 19.87 -146.76 -57.08
C PHE A 249 20.71 -147.78 -56.29
N ALA A 250 20.61 -147.82 -54.96
CA ALA A 250 21.34 -148.79 -54.13
C ALA A 250 20.74 -150.21 -54.25
N VAL A 251 19.41 -150.34 -54.28
CA VAL A 251 18.72 -151.64 -54.36
C VAL A 251 18.87 -152.29 -55.76
N ALA A 252 18.96 -151.49 -56.82
CA ALA A 252 19.20 -151.99 -58.18
C ALA A 252 20.64 -152.50 -58.41
N ALA A 253 21.62 -151.95 -57.70
CA ALA A 253 23.03 -152.33 -57.82
C ALA A 253 23.35 -153.67 -57.12
N GLU A 254 22.65 -153.98 -56.02
CA GLU A 254 22.85 -155.22 -55.27
C GLU A 254 22.25 -156.45 -55.97
N ALA A 255 21.14 -156.29 -56.69
CA ALA A 255 20.51 -157.36 -57.47
C ALA A 255 21.30 -157.74 -58.74
N ALA A 256 21.99 -156.79 -59.38
CA ALA A 256 22.80 -157.04 -60.58
C ALA A 256 24.12 -157.79 -60.27
N ALA A 257 24.69 -157.58 -59.09
CA ALA A 257 25.93 -158.24 -58.67
C ALA A 257 25.75 -159.74 -58.35
N ALA A 258 24.57 -160.15 -57.88
CA ALA A 258 24.25 -161.55 -57.60
C ALA A 258 24.08 -162.42 -58.86
N ILE A 259 23.63 -161.84 -59.98
CA ILE A 259 23.39 -162.57 -61.24
C ILE A 259 24.70 -162.84 -62.02
N VAL A 260 25.71 -161.96 -61.89
CA VAL A 260 26.99 -162.11 -62.62
C VAL A 260 27.96 -163.09 -61.93
N ALA A 261 27.84 -163.26 -60.61
CA ALA A 261 28.65 -164.21 -59.84
C ALA A 261 28.30 -165.69 -60.12
N ASP A 262 27.02 -166.00 -60.38
CA ASP A 262 26.56 -167.38 -60.64
C ASP A 262 26.89 -167.86 -62.07
N ALA A 263 27.08 -166.94 -63.02
CA ALA A 263 27.39 -167.27 -64.41
C ALA A 263 28.88 -167.50 -64.73
N THR A 264 29.80 -167.16 -63.81
CA THR A 264 31.25 -167.08 -64.14
C THR A 264 32.21 -167.78 -63.18
N GLY A 265 31.75 -168.32 -62.06
CA GLY A 265 32.58 -169.18 -61.18
C GLY A 265 33.84 -168.50 -60.62
N LEU A 266 33.81 -167.18 -60.37
CA LEU A 266 34.92 -166.36 -59.89
C LEU A 266 34.55 -165.55 -58.62
N ASP A 267 35.52 -165.40 -57.71
CA ASP A 267 35.39 -164.89 -56.33
C ASP A 267 35.17 -163.35 -56.19
N LEU A 268 34.40 -163.00 -55.15
CA LEU A 268 33.74 -161.71 -54.84
C LEU A 268 34.72 -160.57 -54.46
N GLN A 269 35.92 -160.91 -53.98
CA GLN A 269 36.93 -159.91 -53.58
C GLN A 269 37.62 -159.21 -54.77
N THR A 270 37.58 -159.80 -55.97
CA THR A 270 38.26 -159.24 -57.15
C THR A 270 37.39 -158.23 -57.92
N LEU A 271 36.07 -158.26 -57.74
CA LEU A 271 35.12 -157.37 -58.42
C LEU A 271 34.97 -155.98 -57.72
N ILE A 272 35.17 -155.92 -56.40
CA ILE A 272 35.02 -154.69 -55.62
C ILE A 272 36.23 -153.75 -55.79
N VAL A 273 37.41 -154.29 -56.11
CA VAL A 273 38.65 -153.49 -56.29
C VAL A 273 38.70 -152.78 -57.66
N SER A 274 38.01 -153.27 -58.68
CA SER A 274 37.92 -152.61 -60.00
C SER A 274 36.83 -151.53 -60.08
N ALA A 275 35.78 -151.59 -59.25
CA ALA A 275 34.74 -150.55 -59.18
C ALA A 275 35.19 -149.27 -58.43
N ARG A 276 36.18 -149.37 -57.53
CA ARG A 276 36.64 -148.24 -56.71
C ARG A 276 37.59 -147.26 -57.41
N ARG A 277 38.12 -147.58 -58.60
CA ARG A 277 39.03 -146.71 -59.36
C ARG A 277 38.34 -145.82 -60.42
N GLY A 278 37.04 -145.99 -60.65
CA GLY A 278 36.29 -145.27 -61.69
C GLY A 278 35.53 -144.01 -61.25
N SER A 279 35.42 -143.72 -59.95
CA SER A 279 34.55 -142.65 -59.43
C SER A 279 35.28 -141.34 -59.07
N ASP A 280 36.62 -141.33 -58.98
CA ASP A 280 37.39 -140.16 -58.54
C ASP A 280 37.63 -139.09 -59.64
N TYR A 281 37.08 -139.27 -60.85
CA TYR A 281 37.29 -138.34 -61.98
C TYR A 281 36.01 -137.64 -62.49
N ARG A 282 34.85 -137.72 -61.80
CA ARG A 282 33.59 -137.07 -62.25
C ARG A 282 32.97 -136.02 -61.31
N THR A 283 33.52 -135.75 -60.13
CA THR A 283 32.99 -134.72 -59.21
C THR A 283 33.94 -133.54 -58.97
N LEU A 284 34.86 -133.32 -59.92
CA LEU A 284 35.44 -132.00 -60.21
C LEU A 284 34.67 -131.40 -61.39
N GLY A 285 33.60 -130.64 -61.11
CA GLY A 285 32.87 -129.85 -62.09
C GLY A 285 33.48 -128.45 -62.24
N ILE A 286 34.01 -128.16 -63.43
CA ILE A 286 34.38 -126.83 -63.93
C ILE A 286 33.37 -126.46 -65.02
N GLU A 287 32.81 -125.25 -64.95
CA GLU A 287 32.38 -124.32 -66.04
C GLU A 287 31.83 -123.05 -65.32
N LEU A 288 32.47 -121.88 -65.31
CA LEU A 288 32.65 -120.80 -66.31
C LEU A 288 31.37 -120.03 -66.73
N PHE A 289 30.86 -119.16 -65.85
CA PHE A 289 30.71 -117.69 -65.96
C PHE A 289 30.08 -117.13 -64.68
#